data_AF-A0A946VR90-F1
#
_entry.id   AF-A0A946VR90-F1
#
_cell.length_a   1.000
_cell.length_b   1.000
_cell.length_c   1.000
_cell.angle_alpha   90.00
_cell.angle_beta   90.00
_cell.angle_gamma   90.00
#
_symmetry.space_group_name_H-M   'P 1'
#
loop_
_entity.id
_entity.type
_entity.pdbx_description
1 polymer ?
#
loop_
_entity_poly.entity_id
_entity_poly.type
_entity_poly.pdbx_seq_one_letter_code
_entity_poly.pdbx_strand_id
1 'polypeptide(L)'
;GYMMGLGMPSDLPLQAEGATERVTGGFAYWGKVSIEPEHARVIHHVEGSPGAAQWVGQDNVRYYEFEGDLLRLSLKDSAGRITATLTWRKQ
;
A
#
# COMPACT_ATOMS: atom_id res chain seq x y z
N GLY A 1 16.67 3.23 -7.10
CA GLY A 1 16.34 1.85 -6.71
C GLY A 1 14.86 1.64 -6.91
N TYR A 2 14.45 0.56 -7.58
CA TYR A 2 13.04 0.21 -7.76
C TYR A 2 12.54 -0.50 -6.50
N MET A 3 11.54 0.07 -5.82
CA MET A 3 10.83 -0.62 -4.73
C MET A 3 9.62 -1.34 -5.33
N MET A 4 9.66 -2.67 -5.37
CA MET A 4 8.50 -3.51 -5.68
C MET A 4 7.63 -3.59 -4.41
N GLY A 5 6.53 -2.85 -4.37
CA GLY A 5 5.52 -3.04 -3.35
C GLY A 5 4.63 -4.22 -3.72
N LEU A 6 4.90 -5.39 -3.16
CA LEU A 6 3.95 -6.50 -3.14
C LEU A 6 2.79 -6.08 -2.24
N GLY A 7 1.62 -5.85 -2.84
CA GLY A 7 0.38 -5.69 -2.07
C GLY A 7 0.15 -6.95 -1.22
N MET A 8 -0.23 -6.76 0.04
CA MET A 8 -0.45 -7.84 0.99
C MET A 8 -1.77 -8.57 0.71
N PRO A 9 -1.79 -9.92 0.63
CA PRO A 9 -3.02 -10.70 0.70
C PRO A 9 -3.90 -10.31 1.89
N SER A 10 -5.21 -10.26 1.68
CA SER A 10 -6.20 -9.76 2.66
C SER A 10 -6.30 -10.62 3.93
N ASP A 11 -5.86 -11.87 3.88
CA ASP A 11 -5.92 -12.86 4.95
C ASP A 11 -4.60 -13.01 5.74
N LEU A 12 -3.56 -12.24 5.39
CA LEU A 12 -2.29 -12.22 6.11
C LEU A 12 -2.40 -11.97 7.63
N PRO A 13 -3.30 -11.11 8.14
CA PRO A 13 -3.48 -10.97 9.59
C PRO A 13 -3.82 -12.30 10.27
N LEU A 14 -4.64 -13.13 9.62
CA LEU A 14 -5.01 -14.45 10.11
C LEU A 14 -3.87 -15.47 9.96
N GLN A 15 -3.10 -15.37 8.87
CA GLN A 15 -1.96 -16.25 8.61
C GLN A 15 -0.77 -15.97 9.55
N ALA A 16 -0.57 -14.70 9.96
CA ALA A 16 0.49 -14.31 10.88
C ALA A 16 0.29 -14.89 12.29
N GLU A 17 -0.96 -15.14 12.71
CA GLU A 17 -1.28 -15.74 14.01
C GLU A 17 -0.86 -17.23 14.10
N GLY A 18 -0.71 -17.91 12.96
CA GLY A 18 -0.38 -19.35 12.90
C GLY A 18 1.00 -19.69 12.31
N ALA A 19 1.80 -18.71 11.88
CA ALA A 19 3.05 -18.95 11.16
C ALA A 19 4.25 -19.15 12.11
N THR A 20 4.95 -20.27 11.97
CA THR A 20 6.23 -20.56 12.65
C THR A 20 7.45 -19.99 11.90
N GLU A 21 7.26 -19.52 10.67
CA GLU A 21 8.30 -19.02 9.78
C GLU A 21 8.06 -17.53 9.47
N ARG A 22 9.11 -16.71 9.60
CA ARG A 22 9.03 -15.26 9.45
C ARG A 22 8.96 -14.90 7.97
N VAL A 23 7.75 -14.76 7.43
CA VAL A 23 7.51 -14.23 6.08
C VAL A 23 8.01 -12.78 6.03
N THR A 24 9.19 -12.57 5.47
CA THR A 24 9.83 -11.25 5.28
C THR A 24 9.77 -10.89 3.80
N GLY A 25 8.57 -10.50 3.35
CA GLY A 25 8.30 -10.18 1.95
C GLY A 25 7.28 -9.06 1.80
N GLY A 26 7.64 -7.84 2.23
CA GLY A 26 6.86 -6.62 1.99
C GLY A 26 6.69 -5.74 3.23
N PHE A 27 6.63 -4.42 3.04
CA PHE A 27 6.27 -3.49 4.11
C PHE A 27 4.77 -3.63 4.40
N ALA A 28 4.41 -4.46 5.38
CA ALA A 28 3.02 -4.65 5.78
C ALA A 28 2.53 -3.47 6.63
N TYR A 29 1.34 -2.97 6.31
CA TYR A 29 0.57 -2.11 7.21
C TYR A 29 -0.93 -2.37 7.02
N TRP A 30 -1.72 -1.99 8.01
CA TRP A 30 -3.18 -2.11 7.98
C TRP A 30 -3.86 -0.87 8.56
N GLY A 31 -5.15 -0.76 8.31
CA GLY A 31 -6.03 0.29 8.82
C GLY A 31 -7.14 0.61 7.83
N LYS A 32 -7.89 1.68 8.10
CA LYS A 32 -9.01 2.11 7.25
C LYS A 32 -8.52 2.66 5.91
N VAL A 33 -9.40 2.62 4.92
CA VAL A 33 -9.14 3.20 3.60
C VAL A 33 -10.25 4.19 3.25
N SER A 34 -9.86 5.35 2.76
CA SER A 34 -10.75 6.32 2.13
C SER A 34 -10.39 6.44 0.65
N ILE A 35 -11.39 6.55 -0.22
CA ILE A 35 -11.20 6.73 -1.66
C ILE A 35 -11.83 8.07 -2.03
N GLU A 36 -11.09 8.87 -2.77
CA GLU A 36 -11.49 10.19 -3.25
C GLU A 36 -11.42 10.18 -4.79
N PRO A 37 -12.50 9.75 -5.46
CA PRO A 37 -12.48 9.51 -6.90
C PRO A 37 -12.22 10.75 -7.73
N GLU A 38 -12.75 11.89 -7.29
CA GLU A 38 -12.60 13.19 -7.93
C GLU A 38 -11.15 13.69 -7.96
N HIS A 39 -10.30 13.16 -7.08
CA HIS A 39 -8.87 13.46 -7.03
C HIS A 39 -7.99 12.29 -7.51
N ALA A 40 -8.60 11.17 -7.90
CA ALA A 40 -7.94 9.90 -8.17
C ALA A 40 -7.00 9.47 -7.02
N ARG A 41 -7.48 9.58 -5.77
CA ARG A 41 -6.68 9.23 -4.57
C ARG A 41 -7.27 8.07 -3.78
N VAL A 42 -6.38 7.26 -3.24
CA VAL A 42 -6.64 6.31 -2.15
C VAL A 42 -5.82 6.76 -0.96
N ILE A 43 -6.45 6.90 0.20
CA ILE A 43 -5.82 7.30 1.45
C ILE A 43 -5.90 6.11 2.39
N HIS A 44 -4.73 5.58 2.77
CA HIS A 44 -4.64 4.55 3.80
C HIS A 44 -4.37 5.21 5.15
N HIS A 45 -5.30 5.05 6.09
CA HIS A 45 -5.14 5.52 7.48
C HIS A 45 -4.42 4.43 8.26
N VAL A 46 -3.11 4.55 8.47
CA VAL A 46 -2.29 3.47 9.00
C VAL A 46 -2.53 3.31 10.51
N GLU A 47 -3.14 2.20 10.91
CA GLU A 47 -3.40 1.84 12.30
C GLU A 47 -2.31 0.91 12.88
N GLY A 48 -1.58 0.20 12.02
CA GLY A 48 -0.44 -0.60 12.44
C GLY A 48 0.50 -1.02 11.31
N SER A 49 1.77 -1.23 11.65
CA SER A 49 2.80 -1.72 10.74
C SER A 49 3.92 -2.44 11.51
N PRO A 50 4.17 -3.75 11.28
CA PRO A 50 5.16 -4.51 12.04
C PRO A 50 6.61 -4.14 11.72
N GLY A 51 6.85 -3.51 10.57
CA GLY A 51 8.19 -3.12 10.10
C GLY A 51 8.42 -1.61 10.00
N ALA A 52 7.39 -0.79 10.25
CA ALA A 52 7.47 0.65 10.13
C ALA A 52 6.57 1.36 11.16
N ALA A 53 6.92 1.24 12.45
CA ALA A 53 6.17 1.85 13.55
C ALA A 53 5.96 3.36 13.37
N GLN A 54 6.90 4.06 12.73
CA GLN A 54 6.82 5.49 12.43
C GLN A 54 5.69 5.87 11.46
N TRP A 55 5.08 4.91 10.78
CA TRP A 55 3.94 5.15 9.89
C TRP A 55 2.60 5.09 10.63
N VAL A 56 2.55 4.52 11.84
CA VAL A 56 1.31 4.41 12.60
C VAL A 56 0.77 5.81 12.94
N GLY A 57 -0.52 6.02 12.70
CA GLY A 57 -1.21 7.30 12.85
C GLY A 57 -1.02 8.26 11.67
N GLN A 58 -0.28 7.86 10.62
CA GLN A 58 -0.08 8.65 9.42
C GLN A 58 -1.04 8.23 8.30
N ASP A 59 -1.29 9.16 7.39
CA ASP A 59 -2.00 8.90 6.15
C ASP A 59 -1.02 8.60 5.02
N ASN A 60 -1.23 7.45 4.37
CA ASN A 60 -0.47 7.04 3.21
C ASN A 60 -1.30 7.30 1.95
N VAL A 61 -1.06 8.44 1.30
CA VAL A 61 -1.79 8.84 0.09
C VAL A 61 -1.20 8.20 -1.15
N ARG A 62 -2.06 7.64 -2.00
CA ARG A 62 -1.72 7.02 -3.28
C ARG A 62 -2.57 7.64 -4.38
N TYR A 63 -1.96 7.94 -5.51
CA TYR A 63 -2.67 8.38 -6.71
C TYR A 63 -2.89 7.18 -7.62
N TYR A 64 -4.15 6.88 -7.92
CA TYR A 64 -4.49 5.69 -8.69
C TYR A 64 -4.74 6.03 -10.16
N GLU A 65 -4.40 5.08 -11.03
CA GLU A 65 -4.71 5.10 -12.46
C GLU A 65 -5.07 3.68 -12.89
N PHE A 66 -6.11 3.58 -13.72
CA PHE A 66 -6.50 2.32 -14.36
C PHE A 66 -6.13 2.36 -15.84
N GLU A 67 -5.46 1.32 -16.32
CA GLU A 67 -5.15 1.10 -17.74
C GLU A 67 -5.53 -0.33 -18.12
N GLY A 68 -6.75 -0.49 -18.67
CA GLY A 68 -7.34 -1.81 -18.89
C GLY A 68 -7.44 -2.59 -17.58
N ASP A 69 -6.75 -3.72 -17.51
CA ASP A 69 -6.74 -4.60 -16.34
C ASP A 69 -5.62 -4.25 -15.33
N LEU A 70 -4.90 -3.15 -15.56
CA LEU A 70 -3.84 -2.67 -14.67
C LEU A 70 -4.35 -1.58 -13.74
N LEU A 71 -4.02 -1.71 -12.45
CA LEU A 71 -4.08 -0.64 -11.46
C LEU A 71 -2.67 -0.17 -11.17
N ARG A 72 -2.39 1.13 -11.36
CA ARG A 72 -1.17 1.78 -10.87
C ARG A 72 -1.49 2.62 -9.65
N LEU A 73 -0.68 2.51 -8.60
CA LEU A 73 -0.69 3.42 -7.46
C LEU A 73 0.65 4.14 -7.37
N SER A 74 0.63 5.46 -7.43
CA SER A 74 1.83 6.29 -7.38
C SER A 74 1.93 7.07 -6.07
N LEU A 75 3.16 7.22 -5.57
CA LEU A 75 3.51 8.15 -4.51
C LEU A 75 4.04 9.43 -5.15
N LYS A 76 3.65 10.58 -4.59
CA LYS A 76 4.16 11.88 -5.03
C LYS A 76 4.84 12.59 -3.86
N ASP A 77 5.92 13.30 -4.13
CA ASP A 77 6.49 14.25 -3.17
C ASP A 77 5.69 15.57 -3.13
N SER A 78 6.09 16.50 -2.27
CA SER A 78 5.43 17.80 -2.12
C SER A 78 5.46 18.67 -3.38
N ALA A 79 6.39 18.41 -4.31
CA ALA A 79 6.45 19.07 -5.61
C ALA A 79 5.57 18.37 -6.68
N GLY A 80 4.87 17.31 -6.31
CA GLY A 80 3.99 16.53 -7.19
C GLY A 80 4.74 15.52 -8.07
N ARG A 81 6.05 15.34 -7.89
CA ARG A 81 6.84 14.38 -8.67
C ARG A 81 6.60 12.97 -8.17
N ILE A 82 6.42 12.03 -9.09
CA ILE A 82 6.27 10.61 -8.76
C ILE A 82 7.59 10.07 -8.21
N THR A 83 7.55 9.51 -7.00
CA THR A 83 8.73 8.94 -6.31
C THR A 83 8.74 7.42 -6.30
N ALA A 84 7.58 6.79 -6.44
CA ALA A 84 7.42 5.35 -6.59
C ALA A 84 6.08 5.02 -7.24
N THR A 85 6.01 3.89 -7.92
CA THR A 85 4.79 3.36 -8.53
C THR A 85 4.69 1.87 -8.25
N LEU A 86 3.53 1.45 -7.79
CA LEU A 86 3.15 0.06 -7.60
C LEU A 86 2.14 -0.30 -8.69
N THR A 87 2.17 -1.52 -9.21
CA THR A 87 1.28 -1.96 -10.29
C THR A 87 0.72 -3.33 -10.00
N TRP A 88 -0.60 -3.46 -10.13
CA TRP A 88 -1.32 -4.71 -10.01
C TRP A 88 -2.06 -4.99 -11.30
N ARG A 89 -2.24 -6.28 -11.60
CA ARG A 89 -3.11 -6.73 -12.67
C ARG A 89 -4.29 -7.45 -12.02
N LYS A 90 -5.50 -7.15 -12.47
CA LYS A 90 -6.70 -7.91 -12.08
C LYS A 90 -6.49 -9.38 -12.50
N GLN A 91 -6.74 -10.31 -11.58
CA GLN A 91 -6.72 -11.75 -11.87
C GLN A 91 -8.11 -12.23 -12.31
#